data_AF-A0A2W5KRS1-F1
#
_entry.id   AF-A0A2W5KRS1-F1
#
_cell.length_a   1.000
_cell.length_b   1.000
_cell.length_c   1.000
_cell.angle_alpha   90.00
_cell.angle_beta   90.00
_cell.angle_gamma   90.00
#
_symmetry.space_group_name_H-M   'P 1'
#
loop_
_entity.id
_entity.type
_entity.pdbx_description
1 polymer ?
#
loop_
_entity_poly.entity_id
_entity_poly.type
_entity_poly.pdbx_seq_one_letter_code
_entity_poly.pdbx_strand_id
1 'polypeptide(L)'
;MTRRYQDRFLVEGKEVYRDVEYGWDYEQGTAVFRVFDTDGNLLTSENRLNESVSLAPEERARVEALVRGYPDLAAAVNQPGDVTFWAGGFVYRSKDDRYCGDGSRCVRAIVSKDGGYTEVAHAMVDLMRDRVVYPYYKPAGDPVADTSKKTR
;
A
#
# COMPACT_ATOMS: atom_id res chain seq x y z
N MET A 1 7.50 -0.32 9.66
CA MET A 1 6.51 -1.33 10.06
C MET A 1 6.75 -2.63 9.34
N THR A 2 6.85 -3.73 10.08
CA THR A 2 7.30 -5.02 9.56
C THR A 2 6.41 -6.16 10.04
N ARG A 3 6.37 -7.26 9.27
CA ARG A 3 5.66 -8.49 9.60
C ARG A 3 6.68 -9.57 9.91
N ARG A 4 6.46 -10.32 11.00
CA ARG A 4 7.30 -11.47 11.36
C ARG A 4 6.54 -12.78 11.11
N TYR A 5 7.20 -13.73 10.45
CA TYR A 5 6.67 -15.07 10.19
C TYR A 5 7.80 -16.09 10.19
N GLN A 6 7.47 -17.35 10.40
CA GLN A 6 8.45 -18.44 10.36
C GLN A 6 8.49 -19.06 8.97
N ASP A 7 9.70 -19.31 8.45
CA ASP A 7 9.90 -19.95 7.15
C ASP A 7 10.99 -21.02 7.23
N ARG A 8 11.03 -21.91 6.23
CA ARG A 8 12.00 -23.00 6.13
C ARG A 8 13.11 -22.62 5.16
N PHE A 9 14.35 -22.69 5.63
CA PHE A 9 15.55 -22.42 4.85
C PHE A 9 16.38 -23.69 4.72
N LEU A 10 17.01 -23.87 3.56
CA LEU A 10 18.02 -24.91 3.36
C LEU A 10 19.39 -24.34 3.71
N VAL A 11 20.00 -24.84 4.78
CA VAL A 11 21.35 -24.44 5.22
C VAL A 11 22.21 -25.70 5.26
N GLU A 12 23.29 -25.72 4.46
CA GLU A 12 24.21 -26.88 4.37
C GLU A 12 23.48 -28.21 4.09
N GLY A 13 22.43 -28.15 3.25
CA GLY A 13 21.64 -29.32 2.89
C GLY A 13 20.62 -29.78 3.95
N LYS A 14 20.44 -29.03 5.04
CA LYS A 14 19.44 -29.31 6.08
C LYS A 14 18.37 -28.23 6.09
N GLU A 15 17.11 -28.64 6.23
CA GLU A 15 16.02 -27.71 6.49
C GLU A 15 16.10 -27.20 7.93
N VAL A 16 16.12 -25.89 8.09
CA VAL A 16 16.06 -25.21 9.38
C VAL A 16 14.96 -24.17 9.35
N TYR A 17 14.25 -24.03 10.47
CA TYR A 17 13.30 -22.95 10.64
C TYR A 17 14.01 -21.66 10.99
N ARG A 18 13.56 -20.55 10.40
CA ARG A 18 14.03 -19.19 10.72
C ARG A 18 12.84 -18.27 10.86
N ASP A 19 13.01 -17.25 11.68
CA ASP A 19 12.09 -16.14 11.74
C ASP A 19 12.48 -15.11 10.71
N VAL A 20 11.53 -14.69 9.89
CA VAL A 20 11.71 -13.68 8.86
C VAL A 20 10.89 -12.48 9.24
N GLU A 21 11.52 -11.31 9.24
CA GLU A 21 10.86 -10.03 9.33
C GLU A 21 10.94 -9.31 7.98
N TYR A 22 9.79 -8.94 7.44
CA TYR A 22 9.71 -8.27 6.14
C TYR A 22 8.69 -7.14 6.18
N GLY A 23 9.06 -5.98 5.66
CA GLY A 23 8.16 -4.82 5.59
C GLY A 23 8.86 -3.54 5.17
N TRP A 24 8.28 -2.40 5.54
CA TRP A 24 8.78 -1.09 5.15
C TRP A 24 9.47 -0.41 6.33
N ASP A 25 10.71 0.02 6.15
CA ASP A 25 11.43 0.88 7.07
C ASP A 25 11.08 2.34 6.77
N TYR A 26 10.34 2.98 7.68
CA TYR A 26 9.88 4.37 7.52
C TYR A 26 10.96 5.39 7.86
N GLU A 27 12.02 5.02 8.57
CA GLU A 27 13.15 5.91 8.82
C GLU A 27 14.04 5.98 7.57
N GLN A 28 14.22 4.84 6.90
CA GLN A 28 15.12 4.72 5.75
C GLN A 28 14.41 4.83 4.39
N GLY A 29 13.08 4.74 4.35
CA GLY A 29 12.31 4.80 3.11
C GLY A 29 12.58 3.60 2.19
N THR A 30 12.79 2.41 2.74
CA THR A 30 13.10 1.20 1.96
C THR A 30 12.35 0.00 2.50
N ALA A 31 12.14 -1.01 1.66
CA ALA A 31 11.79 -2.33 2.17
C ALA A 31 12.99 -2.89 2.96
N VAL A 32 12.70 -3.64 4.01
CA VAL A 32 13.68 -4.32 4.83
C VAL A 32 13.32 -5.78 4.99
N PHE A 33 14.34 -6.64 4.89
CA PHE A 33 14.25 -8.07 5.09
C PHE A 33 15.27 -8.47 6.15
N ARG A 34 14.82 -9.07 7.25
CA ARG A 34 15.67 -9.55 8.34
C ARG A 34 15.38 -11.02 8.58
N VAL A 35 16.43 -11.79 8.83
CA VAL A 35 16.33 -13.21 9.18
C VAL A 35 16.95 -13.40 10.55
N PHE A 36 16.23 -14.08 11.42
CA PHE A 36 16.66 -14.44 12.76
C PHE A 36 16.70 -15.97 12.89
N ASP A 37 17.55 -16.47 13.78
CA ASP A 37 17.38 -17.83 14.26
C ASP A 37 16.16 -17.95 15.20
N THR A 38 15.89 -19.17 15.65
CA THR A 38 14.75 -19.47 16.54
C THR A 38 14.93 -18.93 17.95
N ASP A 39 16.15 -18.55 18.34
CA ASP A 39 16.45 -17.92 19.63
C ASP A 39 16.32 -16.38 19.54
N GLY A 40 16.02 -15.86 18.35
CA GLY A 40 15.82 -14.45 18.07
C GLY A 40 17.10 -13.68 17.73
N ASN A 41 18.24 -14.35 17.53
CA ASN A 41 19.47 -13.69 17.11
C ASN A 41 19.39 -13.33 15.63
N LEU A 42 19.76 -12.09 15.30
CA LEU A 42 19.80 -11.62 13.93
C LEU A 42 20.93 -12.33 13.15
N LEU A 43 20.57 -13.01 12.07
CA LEU A 43 21.51 -13.66 11.16
C LEU A 43 21.81 -12.80 9.94
N THR A 44 20.79 -12.11 9.41
CA THR A 44 20.91 -11.30 8.18
C THR A 44 19.95 -10.13 8.24
N SER A 45 20.38 -8.96 7.74
CA SER A 45 19.53 -7.79 7.53
C SER A 45 19.90 -7.13 6.21
N GLU A 46 18.90 -6.95 5.35
CA GLU A 46 19.06 -6.38 4.02
C GLU A 46 18.04 -5.27 3.80
N ASN A 47 18.53 -4.13 3.31
CA ASN A 47 17.69 -3.10 2.74
C ASN A 47 17.45 -3.42 1.26
N ARG A 48 16.19 -3.57 0.89
CA ARG A 48 15.79 -3.93 -0.47
C ARG A 48 15.17 -2.73 -1.15
N LEU A 49 16.04 -1.93 -1.77
CA LEU A 49 15.63 -0.77 -2.53
C LEU A 49 14.63 -1.19 -3.60
N ASN A 50 13.59 -0.38 -3.77
CA ASN A 50 12.53 -0.55 -4.75
C ASN A 50 11.63 -1.78 -4.61
N GLU A 51 11.84 -2.62 -3.60
CA GLU A 51 10.97 -3.77 -3.39
C GLU A 51 9.57 -3.34 -2.92
N SER A 52 8.54 -4.02 -3.45
CA SER A 52 7.16 -3.78 -3.05
C SER A 52 6.78 -4.72 -1.92
N VAL A 53 6.72 -4.21 -0.70
CA VAL A 53 6.19 -4.97 0.44
C VAL A 53 4.66 -4.83 0.49
N SER A 54 3.97 -5.91 0.86
CA SER A 54 2.52 -5.86 1.12
C SER A 54 2.19 -4.88 2.23
N LEU A 55 1.02 -4.23 2.17
CA LEU A 55 0.59 -3.37 3.28
C LEU A 55 0.36 -4.18 4.53
N ALA A 56 0.94 -3.74 5.64
CA ALA A 56 0.57 -4.20 6.97
C ALA A 56 -0.87 -3.75 7.32
N PRO A 57 -1.58 -4.44 8.23
CA PRO A 57 -2.97 -4.08 8.60
C PRO A 57 -3.12 -2.63 9.05
N GLU A 58 -2.14 -2.09 9.77
CA GLU A 58 -2.15 -0.75 10.32
C GLU A 58 -1.85 0.29 9.22
N GLU A 59 -0.98 -0.04 8.25
CA GLU A 59 -0.83 0.77 7.04
C GLU A 59 -2.16 0.82 6.25
N ARG A 60 -2.87 -0.31 6.14
CA ARG A 60 -4.18 -0.35 5.45
C ARG A 60 -5.20 0.55 6.14
N ALA A 61 -5.30 0.45 7.47
CA ALA A 61 -6.17 1.32 8.26
C ALA A 61 -5.77 2.80 8.10
N ARG A 62 -4.46 3.09 8.01
CA ARG A 62 -3.97 4.45 7.80
C ARG A 62 -4.36 5.00 6.43
N VAL A 63 -4.21 4.21 5.37
CA VAL A 63 -4.67 4.57 4.02
C VAL A 63 -6.16 4.90 4.02
N GLU A 64 -6.99 4.04 4.64
CA GLU A 64 -8.42 4.27 4.72
C GLU A 64 -8.75 5.57 5.46
N ALA A 65 -8.12 5.81 6.62
CA ALA A 65 -8.32 7.04 7.38
C ALA A 65 -7.94 8.30 6.58
N LEU A 66 -6.81 8.28 5.87
CA LEU A 66 -6.37 9.39 5.03
C LEU A 66 -7.34 9.66 3.89
N VAL A 67 -7.84 8.62 3.22
CA VAL A 67 -8.79 8.77 2.10
C VAL A 67 -10.15 9.27 2.62
N ARG A 68 -10.64 8.75 3.74
CA ARG A 68 -11.90 9.20 4.36
C ARG A 68 -11.85 10.65 4.83
N GLY A 69 -10.70 11.08 5.34
CA GLY A 69 -10.47 12.44 5.82
C GLY A 69 -10.14 13.45 4.73
N TYR A 70 -9.91 13.01 3.49
CA TYR A 70 -9.52 13.92 2.41
C TYR A 70 -10.74 14.73 1.92
N PRO A 71 -10.69 16.08 1.91
CA PRO A 71 -11.86 16.93 1.65
C PRO A 71 -12.61 16.60 0.36
N ASP A 72 -11.90 16.41 -0.75
CA ASP A 72 -12.53 16.17 -2.06
C ASP A 72 -13.16 14.77 -2.18
N LEU A 73 -12.71 13.82 -1.35
CA LEU A 73 -13.18 12.44 -1.39
C LEU A 73 -14.24 12.16 -0.34
N ALA A 74 -14.24 12.90 0.78
CA ALA A 74 -15.06 12.64 1.96
C ALA A 74 -16.56 12.46 1.63
N ALA A 75 -17.11 13.31 0.75
CA ALA A 75 -18.51 13.25 0.37
C ALA A 75 -18.88 11.98 -0.42
N ALA A 76 -17.92 11.39 -1.16
CA ALA A 76 -18.13 10.17 -1.93
C ALA A 76 -17.87 8.90 -1.10
N VAL A 77 -16.81 8.91 -0.27
CA VAL A 77 -16.34 7.71 0.44
C VAL A 77 -17.01 7.48 1.80
N ASN A 78 -17.67 8.50 2.36
CA ASN A 78 -18.37 8.41 3.65
C ASN A 78 -19.90 8.37 3.49
N GLN A 79 -20.41 8.06 2.30
CA GLN A 79 -21.86 7.86 2.12
C GLN A 79 -22.34 6.62 2.88
N PRO A 80 -23.56 6.64 3.43
CA PRO A 80 -24.17 5.44 4.02
C PRO A 80 -24.27 4.30 2.99
N GLY A 81 -23.86 3.10 3.39
CA GLY A 81 -23.91 1.89 2.56
C GLY A 81 -22.60 1.10 2.58
N ASP A 82 -22.59 -0.01 1.85
CA ASP A 82 -21.43 -0.92 1.78
C ASP A 82 -20.35 -0.36 0.85
N VAL A 83 -19.49 0.49 1.41
CA VAL A 83 -18.23 0.91 0.77
C VAL A 83 -17.15 -0.13 1.02
N THR A 84 -16.52 -0.59 -0.06
CA THR A 84 -15.40 -1.53 -0.01
C THR A 84 -14.11 -0.79 -0.31
N PHE A 85 -13.13 -0.89 0.59
CA PHE A 85 -11.80 -0.31 0.45
C PHE A 85 -10.80 -1.36 -0.03
N TRP A 86 -10.27 -1.15 -1.22
CA TRP A 86 -9.16 -1.92 -1.77
C TRP A 86 -7.88 -1.08 -1.67
N ALA A 87 -7.11 -1.31 -0.61
CA ALA A 87 -5.80 -0.68 -0.40
C ALA A 87 -4.68 -1.71 -0.53
N GLY A 88 -3.80 -1.50 -1.51
CA GLY A 88 -2.60 -2.30 -1.73
C GLY A 88 -2.39 -2.78 -3.16
N GLY A 89 -1.98 -4.04 -3.30
CA GLY A 89 -1.69 -4.68 -4.58
C GLY A 89 -0.28 -4.38 -5.11
N PHE A 90 0.09 -3.10 -5.22
CA PHE A 90 1.39 -2.68 -5.77
C PHE A 90 1.81 -1.33 -5.18
N VAL A 91 3.09 -1.16 -4.84
CA VAL A 91 3.64 0.16 -4.53
C VAL A 91 3.75 0.91 -5.86
N TYR A 92 3.06 2.04 -5.98
CA TYR A 92 3.26 2.89 -7.15
C TYR A 92 4.59 3.61 -7.00
N ARG A 93 5.50 3.39 -7.94
CA ARG A 93 6.77 4.10 -8.00
C ARG A 93 7.06 4.51 -9.43
N SER A 94 7.40 5.78 -9.62
CA SER A 94 7.83 6.33 -10.90
C SER A 94 8.95 7.32 -10.64
N LYS A 95 10.08 7.17 -11.37
CA LYS A 95 11.26 8.02 -11.16
C LYS A 95 10.96 9.51 -11.38
N ASP A 96 10.00 9.80 -12.25
CA ASP A 96 9.62 11.15 -12.67
C ASP A 96 8.42 11.69 -11.88
N ASP A 97 7.87 10.91 -10.94
CA ASP A 97 6.75 11.34 -10.11
C ASP A 97 7.26 12.11 -8.88
N ARG A 98 6.75 13.33 -8.70
CA ARG A 98 7.17 14.25 -7.63
C ARG A 98 6.86 13.76 -6.21
N TYR A 99 5.98 12.78 -6.06
CA TYR A 99 5.51 12.26 -4.77
C TYR A 99 5.84 10.79 -4.58
N CYS A 100 5.74 10.02 -5.65
CA CYS A 100 5.86 8.57 -5.65
C CYS A 100 7.17 8.12 -6.31
N GLY A 101 8.27 8.77 -5.97
CA GLY A 101 9.62 8.40 -6.38
C GLY A 101 10.31 7.46 -5.40
N ASP A 102 11.64 7.41 -5.47
CA ASP A 102 12.46 6.67 -4.52
C ASP A 102 12.24 7.17 -3.09
N GLY A 103 12.32 6.24 -2.12
CA GLY A 103 12.06 6.56 -0.71
C GLY A 103 10.57 6.74 -0.36
N SER A 104 9.65 6.70 -1.33
CA SER A 104 8.21 6.83 -1.08
C SER A 104 7.55 5.48 -0.76
N ARG A 105 6.46 5.57 0.00
CA ARG A 105 5.53 4.45 0.27
C ARG A 105 4.17 4.81 -0.32
N CYS A 106 4.12 5.00 -1.63
CA CYS A 106 2.89 5.31 -2.34
C CYS A 106 2.02 4.06 -2.53
N VAL A 107 0.81 4.11 -1.99
CA VAL A 107 -0.16 3.03 -2.01
C VAL A 107 -1.39 3.47 -2.79
N ARG A 108 -1.85 2.58 -3.68
CA ARG A 108 -3.11 2.72 -4.39
C ARG A 108 -4.27 2.36 -3.46
N ALA A 109 -5.27 3.23 -3.40
CA ALA A 109 -6.52 3.03 -2.70
C ALA A 109 -7.68 3.17 -3.69
N ILE A 110 -8.45 2.10 -3.88
CA ILE A 110 -9.67 2.11 -4.69
C ILE A 110 -10.83 1.94 -3.71
N VAL A 111 -11.80 2.83 -3.78
CA VAL A 111 -13.03 2.77 -3.00
C VAL A 111 -14.15 2.48 -3.96
N SER A 112 -14.91 1.43 -3.70
CA SER A 112 -16.05 1.03 -4.51
C SER A 112 -17.30 0.86 -3.66
N LYS A 113 -18.46 1.03 -4.28
CA LYS A 113 -19.77 0.71 -3.71
C LYS A 113 -20.43 -0.44 -4.46
N ASP A 114 -21.68 -0.75 -4.11
CA ASP A 114 -22.49 -1.79 -4.75
C ASP A 114 -21.79 -3.15 -4.70
N GLY A 115 -21.24 -3.53 -3.54
CA GLY A 115 -20.49 -4.79 -3.40
C GLY A 115 -19.14 -4.82 -4.13
N GLY A 116 -18.60 -3.65 -4.51
CA GLY A 116 -17.29 -3.51 -5.12
C GLY A 116 -17.31 -3.21 -6.63
N TYR A 117 -18.48 -3.19 -7.27
CA TYR A 117 -18.60 -3.05 -8.73
C TYR A 117 -18.49 -1.61 -9.24
N THR A 118 -18.82 -0.62 -8.41
CA THR A 118 -18.80 0.79 -8.84
C THR A 118 -17.70 1.55 -8.10
N GLU A 119 -16.62 1.91 -8.79
CA GLU A 119 -15.57 2.78 -8.25
C GLU A 119 -16.13 4.19 -7.95
N VAL A 120 -15.91 4.68 -6.74
CA VAL A 120 -16.30 6.04 -6.29
C VAL A 120 -15.11 6.92 -5.96
N ALA A 121 -13.96 6.31 -5.67
CA ALA A 121 -12.70 7.02 -5.52
C ALA A 121 -11.54 6.12 -5.89
N HIS A 122 -10.49 6.73 -6.42
CA HIS A 122 -9.26 6.04 -6.72
C HIS A 122 -8.10 6.98 -6.44
N ALA A 123 -7.46 6.77 -5.30
CA ALA A 123 -6.48 7.66 -4.74
C ALA A 123 -5.09 7.01 -4.69
N MET A 124 -4.06 7.87 -4.70
CA MET A 124 -2.70 7.53 -4.33
C MET A 124 -2.36 8.18 -3.01
N VAL A 125 -1.83 7.39 -2.08
CA VAL A 125 -1.51 7.82 -0.71
C VAL A 125 -0.03 7.61 -0.45
N ASP A 126 0.72 8.67 -0.15
CA ASP A 126 2.10 8.57 0.32
C ASP A 126 2.10 8.38 1.84
N LEU A 127 2.32 7.14 2.28
CA LEU A 127 2.36 6.83 3.71
C LEU A 127 3.63 7.37 4.39
N MET A 128 4.73 7.62 3.66
CA MET A 128 5.94 8.20 4.27
C MET A 128 5.72 9.64 4.73
N ARG A 129 4.81 10.36 4.06
CA ARG A 129 4.46 11.75 4.36
C ARG A 129 3.00 11.92 4.81
N ASP A 130 2.34 10.80 5.07
CA ASP A 130 1.03 10.72 5.68
C ASP A 130 -0.04 11.59 4.98
N ARG A 131 -0.12 11.47 3.65
CA ARG A 131 -0.98 12.31 2.83
C ARG A 131 -1.51 11.62 1.58
N VAL A 132 -2.70 12.03 1.14
CA VAL A 132 -3.18 11.74 -0.21
C VAL A 132 -2.45 12.66 -1.19
N VAL A 133 -1.85 12.09 -2.24
CA VAL A 133 -1.05 12.83 -3.23
C VAL A 133 -1.75 12.97 -4.57
N TYR A 134 -2.59 12.00 -4.92
CA TYR A 134 -3.46 12.05 -6.10
C TYR A 134 -4.85 11.53 -5.72
N PRO A 135 -5.85 12.39 -5.45
CA PRO A 135 -7.17 11.94 -4.98
C PRO A 135 -8.01 11.23 -6.06
N TYR A 136 -7.77 11.54 -7.33
CA TYR A 136 -8.45 10.95 -8.49
C TYR A 136 -7.42 10.40 -9.50
N TYR A 137 -6.57 9.49 -9.05
CA TYR A 137 -5.59 8.84 -9.89
C TYR A 137 -6.28 7.99 -10.96
N LYS A 138 -5.88 8.18 -12.22
CA LYS A 138 -6.34 7.38 -13.36
C LYS A 138 -5.11 6.81 -14.07
N PRO A 139 -4.95 5.48 -14.16
CA PRO A 139 -3.91 4.89 -14.99
C PRO A 139 -4.16 5.28 -16.44
N ALA A 140 -3.09 5.52 -17.21
CA ALA A 140 -3.24 5.77 -18.64
C ALA A 140 -3.96 4.58 -19.31
N GLY A 141 -5.10 4.84 -19.96
CA GLY A 141 -5.86 3.84 -20.72
C GLY A 141 -7.33 3.67 -20.31
N ASP A 142 -7.76 4.17 -19.15
CA ASP A 142 -9.17 4.09 -18.74
C ASP A 142 -9.99 5.22 -19.38
N PRO A 143 -11.03 4.92 -20.18
CA PRO A 143 -11.91 5.95 -20.72
C PRO A 143 -12.64 6.66 -19.60
N VAL A 144 -12.69 7.99 -19.68
CA VAL A 144 -13.49 8.81 -18.76
C VAL A 144 -14.95 8.39 -18.91
N ALA A 145 -15.56 7.88 -17.82
CA ALA A 145 -17.00 7.84 -17.71
C ALA A 145 -17.49 9.29 -17.78
N ASP A 146 -17.97 9.67 -18.96
CA ASP A 146 -18.53 10.98 -19.24
C ASP A 146 -19.80 11.17 -18.40
N THR A 147 -19.67 11.90 -17.29
CA THR A 147 -20.79 12.28 -16.43
C THR A 147 -21.63 13.42 -17.03
N SER A 148 -21.35 13.88 -18.25
CA SER A 148 -22.09 14.99 -18.87
C SER A 148 -23.45 14.61 -19.49
N LYS A 149 -23.90 13.35 -19.41
CA LYS A 149 -25.28 12.98 -19.81
C LYS A 149 -26.21 12.75 -18.62
N LYS A 150 -26.55 13.83 -17.92
CA LYS A 150 -27.85 13.96 -17.25
C LYS A 150 -28.47 15.32 -17.57
N THR A 151 -29.03 15.46 -18.77
CA THR A 151 -30.07 16.45 -19.05
C THR A 151 -30.94 16.01 -20.23
N ARG A 152 -32.03 15.31 -19.93
CA ARG A 152 -33.42 15.66 -20.27
C ARG A 152 -34.37 14.55 -19.86
#